data_AF-A0A7C6UA61-F1
#
_entry.id   AF-A0A7C6UA61-F1
#
_cell.length_a   1.000
_cell.length_b   1.000
_cell.length_c   1.000
_cell.angle_alpha   90.00
_cell.angle_beta   90.00
_cell.angle_gamma   90.00
#
_symmetry.space_group_name_H-M   'P 1'
#
loop_
_entity.id
_entity.type
_entity.pdbx_description
1 polymer ?
#
loop_
_entity_poly.entity_id
_entity_poly.type
_entity_poly.pdbx_seq_one_letter_code
_entity_poly.pdbx_strand_id
1 'polypeptide(L)'
;MTTSSQQNPVTDGSGRPDGTTPEPARSTPDRSTPDRSTPGAASTENRGRAVFATVSSFYLPYLVATFVGVMVISNITATKGVVFFPELSVSLGFLQLDGIVTDGAFFLFPLAYVLGDVISEIYGFRTMRRTVLAGFAVLVLAALCFTLTIHLPAADFYDGQEAFERVAGVAPMFLLAGLAGYVVGELLNSYVLVWFKRRTGEKTLWARLMGST
;
A
#
# COMPACT_ATOMS: atom_id res chain seq x y z
N MET A 1 -37.50 -38.59 32.12
CA MET A 1 -37.89 -38.90 33.52
C MET A 1 -36.74 -38.44 34.41
N THR A 2 -36.72 -37.17 34.78
CA THR A 2 -37.22 -36.55 36.04
C THR A 2 -36.12 -36.42 37.09
N THR A 3 -35.58 -35.22 37.25
CA THR A 3 -35.13 -34.59 38.51
C THR A 3 -35.08 -33.08 38.23
N SER A 4 -36.16 -32.33 38.45
CA SER A 4 -36.60 -31.70 39.70
C SER A 4 -35.58 -30.73 40.33
N SER A 5 -35.95 -29.45 40.19
CA SER A 5 -35.57 -28.22 40.88
C SER A 5 -35.48 -28.26 42.41
N GLN A 6 -34.58 -27.46 43.00
CA GLN A 6 -34.83 -26.39 44.01
C GLN A 6 -33.48 -26.02 44.69
N GLN A 7 -32.98 -24.78 44.62
CA GLN A 7 -33.36 -23.55 45.34
C GLN A 7 -32.66 -23.43 46.70
N ASN A 8 -31.81 -22.41 46.82
CA ASN A 8 -30.97 -22.08 47.97
C ASN A 8 -31.61 -20.89 48.73
N PRO A 9 -31.77 -20.91 50.07
CA PRO A 9 -32.40 -19.82 50.80
C PRO A 9 -31.40 -18.77 51.30
N VAL A 10 -31.89 -17.52 51.34
CA VAL A 10 -31.33 -16.35 52.01
C VAL A 10 -31.58 -16.48 53.52
N THR A 11 -30.57 -16.20 54.35
CA THR A 11 -30.78 -15.91 55.78
C THR A 11 -30.21 -14.54 56.14
N ASP A 12 -31.14 -13.66 56.44
CA ASP A 12 -31.03 -12.39 57.12
C ASP A 12 -30.57 -12.61 58.58
N GLY A 13 -29.70 -11.75 59.08
CA GLY A 13 -29.04 -11.86 60.38
C GLY A 13 -29.00 -10.51 61.07
N SER A 14 -30.16 -10.08 61.57
CA SER A 14 -30.32 -8.95 62.47
C SER A 14 -29.88 -9.32 63.89
N GLY A 15 -29.02 -8.50 64.48
CA GLY A 15 -28.56 -8.67 65.86
C GLY A 15 -27.92 -7.38 66.39
N ARG A 16 -28.72 -6.55 67.05
CA ARG A 16 -28.30 -5.42 67.89
C ARG A 16 -28.58 -5.80 69.35
N PRO A 17 -27.69 -5.44 70.29
CA PRO A 17 -28.14 -4.49 71.34
C PRO A 17 -27.06 -3.48 71.79
N ASP A 18 -27.56 -2.31 72.22
CA ASP A 18 -27.12 -1.40 73.31
C ASP A 18 -25.64 -1.01 73.43
N GLY A 19 -25.22 0.27 73.54
CA GLY A 19 -25.91 1.44 74.06
C GLY A 19 -25.17 2.01 75.28
N THR A 20 -23.93 2.49 75.12
CA THR A 20 -23.29 3.49 76.04
C THR A 20 -22.21 4.31 75.29
N THR A 21 -22.44 5.62 75.23
CA THR A 21 -21.72 6.78 74.64
C THR A 21 -20.36 7.06 75.35
N PRO A 22 -19.42 7.98 74.95
CA PRO A 22 -19.33 8.95 73.81
C PRO A 22 -17.99 9.01 73.00
N GLU A 23 -18.02 9.72 71.86
CA GLU A 23 -16.93 10.41 71.09
C GLU A 23 -16.12 11.43 71.97
N PRO A 24 -15.04 12.17 71.58
CA PRO A 24 -14.38 12.37 70.26
C PRO A 24 -12.81 12.62 70.25
N ALA A 25 -12.28 12.91 69.04
CA ALA A 25 -11.21 13.89 68.70
C ALA A 25 -9.69 13.54 68.64
N ARG A 26 -9.08 13.99 67.51
CA ARG A 26 -7.68 14.45 67.27
C ARG A 26 -6.58 13.36 67.27
N SER A 27 -5.48 13.41 66.52
CA SER A 27 -4.83 14.39 65.63
C SER A 27 -3.60 13.70 65.02
N THR A 28 -3.30 13.88 63.73
CA THR A 28 -1.95 13.67 63.16
C THR A 28 -1.08 14.89 63.54
N PRO A 29 0.25 14.76 63.78
CA PRO A 29 1.20 14.92 62.67
C PRO A 29 2.58 14.20 62.78
N ASP A 30 3.11 13.83 61.61
CA ASP A 30 4.49 13.99 61.08
C ASP A 30 5.67 14.34 62.03
N ARG A 31 6.79 13.57 61.97
CA ARG A 31 8.12 14.10 61.53
C ARG A 31 9.29 13.09 61.51
N SER A 32 9.84 12.92 60.30
CA SER A 32 11.25 12.97 59.87
C SER A 32 12.35 12.17 60.58
N THR A 33 13.12 11.39 59.80
CA THR A 33 14.51 11.75 59.41
C THR A 33 14.90 10.99 58.11
N PRO A 34 15.51 11.65 57.11
CA PRO A 34 15.89 11.05 55.83
C PRO A 34 17.34 10.52 55.86
N ASP A 35 17.60 9.38 55.23
CA ASP A 35 18.95 9.00 54.81
C ASP A 35 19.04 8.97 53.28
N ARG A 36 19.75 9.96 52.74
CA ARG A 36 20.24 10.00 51.37
C ARG A 36 21.75 10.08 51.46
N SER A 37 22.45 9.01 51.13
CA SER A 37 23.60 9.07 50.22
C SER A 37 24.12 7.68 49.83
N THR A 38 23.55 7.12 48.76
CA THR A 38 24.36 6.46 47.71
C THR A 38 23.78 6.86 46.35
N PRO A 39 24.36 7.86 45.66
CA PRO A 39 24.07 8.11 44.26
C PRO A 39 25.00 7.26 43.39
N GLY A 40 24.42 6.47 42.50
CA GLY A 40 25.11 6.03 41.28
C GLY A 40 25.37 4.53 41.15
N ALA A 41 24.36 3.78 40.72
CA ALA A 41 24.54 2.58 39.88
C ALA A 41 23.20 2.12 39.28
N ALA A 42 22.39 3.02 38.71
CA ALA A 42 21.17 2.61 38.03
C ALA A 42 20.69 3.65 36.99
N SER A 43 21.55 4.06 36.05
CA SER A 43 21.07 4.89 34.93
C SER A 43 22.01 4.95 33.73
N THR A 44 22.69 3.85 33.38
CA THR A 44 23.62 3.88 32.23
C THR A 44 23.62 2.56 31.46
N GLU A 45 22.57 2.28 30.68
CA GLU A 45 22.69 1.49 29.44
C GLU A 45 21.36 1.43 28.65
N ASN A 46 20.88 2.60 28.19
CA ASN A 46 19.99 2.61 27.02
C ASN A 46 20.21 3.88 26.20
N ARG A 47 21.47 4.24 25.96
CA ARG A 47 21.82 5.29 25.00
C ARG A 47 21.98 4.64 23.63
N GLY A 48 21.02 4.91 22.75
CA GLY A 48 21.23 4.89 21.30
C GLY A 48 21.28 3.51 20.64
N ARG A 49 20.39 2.58 21.01
CA ARG A 49 20.17 1.40 20.16
C ARG A 49 19.47 1.88 18.89
N ALA A 50 20.15 1.81 17.74
CA ALA A 50 19.57 2.21 16.46
C ALA A 50 18.25 1.46 16.24
N VAL A 51 17.15 2.20 16.17
CA VAL A 51 15.82 1.64 15.90
C VAL A 51 15.68 1.54 14.39
N PHE A 52 15.88 0.34 13.87
CA PHE A 52 15.65 0.06 12.46
C PHE A 52 14.15 -0.03 12.18
N ALA A 53 13.72 0.49 11.03
CA ALA A 53 12.35 0.32 10.57
C ALA A 53 12.08 -1.16 10.27
N THR A 54 11.09 -1.74 10.92
CA THR A 54 10.67 -3.13 10.65
C THR A 54 9.63 -3.14 9.54
N VAL A 55 9.90 -3.88 8.47
CA VAL A 55 8.92 -4.11 7.41
C VAL A 55 7.90 -5.13 7.89
N SER A 56 6.60 -4.84 7.73
CA SER A 56 5.51 -5.71 8.22
C SER A 56 5.45 -7.08 7.54
N SER A 57 6.01 -7.23 6.34
CA SER A 57 6.10 -8.50 5.62
C SER A 57 7.45 -8.61 4.93
N PHE A 58 8.08 -9.77 5.05
CA PHE A 58 9.37 -10.06 4.43
C PHE A 58 9.31 -10.10 2.90
N TYR A 59 8.20 -10.57 2.32
CA TYR A 59 8.07 -10.76 0.86
C TYR A 59 7.64 -9.49 0.11
N LEU A 60 6.93 -8.58 0.78
CA LEU A 60 6.45 -7.33 0.19
C LEU A 60 7.54 -6.51 -0.53
N PRO A 61 8.72 -6.23 0.07
CA PRO A 61 9.73 -5.42 -0.61
C PRO A 61 10.24 -6.07 -1.89
N TYR A 62 10.34 -7.40 -1.95
CA TYR A 62 10.74 -8.11 -3.17
C TYR A 62 9.66 -8.01 -4.25
N LEU A 63 8.38 -8.16 -3.89
CA LEU A 63 7.28 -7.99 -4.83
C LEU A 63 7.20 -6.56 -5.37
N VAL A 64 7.36 -5.56 -4.50
CA VAL A 64 7.41 -4.14 -4.87
C VAL A 64 8.59 -3.87 -5.80
N ALA A 65 9.78 -4.34 -5.44
CA ALA A 65 10.98 -4.15 -6.25
C ALA A 65 10.84 -4.79 -7.65
N THR A 66 10.31 -6.01 -7.73
CA THR A 66 10.05 -6.68 -9.01
C THR A 66 8.99 -5.94 -9.80
N PHE A 67 7.89 -5.51 -9.18
CA PHE A 67 6.83 -4.76 -9.88
C PHE A 67 7.37 -3.44 -10.45
N VAL A 68 8.12 -2.68 -9.66
CA VAL A 68 8.76 -1.43 -10.11
C VAL A 68 9.81 -1.70 -11.18
N GLY A 69 10.60 -2.75 -11.04
CA GLY A 69 11.55 -3.19 -12.06
C GLY A 69 10.86 -3.50 -13.38
N VAL A 70 9.74 -4.25 -13.34
CA VAL A 70 8.92 -4.54 -14.52
C VAL A 70 8.37 -3.25 -15.14
N MET A 71 7.91 -2.28 -14.34
CA MET A 71 7.48 -0.96 -14.87
C MET A 71 8.60 -0.25 -15.63
N VAL A 72 9.82 -0.23 -15.08
CA VAL A 72 10.97 0.44 -15.71
C VAL A 72 11.41 -0.28 -16.98
N ILE A 73 11.54 -1.61 -16.93
CA ILE A 73 11.94 -2.42 -18.09
C ILE A 73 10.90 -2.26 -19.20
N SER A 74 9.61 -2.34 -18.86
CA SER A 74 8.50 -2.15 -19.78
C SER A 74 8.61 -0.81 -20.51
N ASN A 75 8.91 0.28 -19.80
CA ASN A 75 9.05 1.61 -20.40
C ASN A 75 10.15 1.65 -21.48
N ILE A 76 11.26 0.95 -21.26
CA ILE A 76 12.37 0.88 -22.22
C ILE A 76 12.03 -0.07 -23.37
N THR A 77 11.44 -1.24 -23.10
CA THR A 77 11.10 -2.20 -24.16
C THR A 77 9.97 -1.72 -25.06
N ALA A 78 9.07 -0.86 -24.53
CA ALA A 78 8.01 -0.23 -25.29
C ALA A 78 8.52 0.72 -26.40
N THR A 79 9.78 1.16 -26.33
CA THR A 79 10.42 1.97 -27.38
C THR A 79 10.54 1.22 -28.72
N LYS A 80 10.53 -0.12 -28.67
CA LYS A 80 10.66 -0.96 -29.85
C LYS A 80 9.30 -1.56 -30.21
N GLY A 81 8.74 -1.14 -31.34
CA GLY A 81 7.62 -1.84 -31.97
C GLY A 81 8.03 -3.24 -32.44
N VAL A 82 7.16 -4.21 -32.21
CA VAL A 82 7.27 -5.60 -32.63
C VAL A 82 6.06 -5.92 -33.50
N VAL A 83 6.29 -6.46 -34.68
CA VAL A 83 5.20 -6.88 -35.58
C VAL A 83 5.11 -8.40 -35.55
N PHE A 84 3.94 -8.90 -35.16
CA PHE A 84 3.60 -10.30 -35.27
C PHE A 84 2.82 -10.55 -36.57
N PHE A 85 3.09 -11.70 -37.22
CA PHE A 85 2.44 -12.11 -38.46
C PHE A 85 2.53 -11.04 -39.57
N PRO A 86 3.74 -10.68 -40.03
CA PRO A 86 3.94 -9.64 -41.05
C PRO A 86 3.25 -9.94 -42.39
N GLU A 87 2.89 -11.21 -42.63
CA GLU A 87 2.20 -11.68 -43.83
C GLU A 87 0.67 -11.49 -43.76
N LEU A 88 0.13 -11.14 -42.59
CA LEU A 88 -1.30 -10.93 -42.41
C LEU A 88 -1.70 -9.51 -42.80
N SER A 89 -2.04 -9.30 -44.08
CA SER A 89 -2.58 -8.02 -44.57
C SER A 89 -4.11 -8.09 -44.64
N VAL A 90 -4.80 -7.38 -43.75
CA VAL A 90 -6.26 -7.22 -43.80
C VAL A 90 -6.56 -5.81 -44.32
N SER A 91 -7.07 -5.74 -45.55
CA SER A 91 -7.53 -4.49 -46.15
C SER A 91 -9.06 -4.47 -46.19
N LEU A 92 -9.67 -3.73 -45.26
CA LEU A 92 -11.08 -3.38 -45.28
C LEU A 92 -11.21 -1.90 -45.65
N GLY A 93 -11.06 -1.56 -46.93
CA GLY A 93 -11.43 -0.27 -47.53
C GLY A 93 -10.83 1.00 -46.90
N PHE A 94 -11.33 1.39 -45.73
CA PHE A 94 -10.81 2.48 -44.89
C PHE A 94 -9.74 2.05 -43.87
N LEU A 95 -9.54 0.73 -43.67
CA LEU A 95 -8.63 0.18 -42.68
C LEU A 95 -7.68 -0.81 -43.36
N GLN A 96 -6.39 -0.47 -43.36
CA GLN A 96 -5.32 -1.37 -43.78
C GLN A 96 -4.52 -1.74 -42.54
N LEU A 97 -4.59 -3.02 -42.16
CA LEU A 97 -3.86 -3.62 -41.05
C LEU A 97 -2.80 -4.56 -41.64
N ASP A 98 -1.55 -4.13 -41.57
CA ASP A 98 -0.38 -4.92 -41.99
C ASP A 98 0.26 -5.56 -40.74
N GLY A 99 -0.14 -6.80 -40.45
CA GLY A 99 0.27 -7.53 -39.25
C GLY A 99 -0.31 -7.00 -37.94
N ILE A 100 0.00 -7.70 -36.85
CA ILE A 100 -0.36 -7.28 -35.49
C ILE A 100 0.82 -6.50 -34.93
N VAL A 101 0.72 -5.17 -34.92
CA VAL A 101 1.71 -4.29 -34.30
C VAL A 101 1.50 -4.30 -32.79
N THR A 102 2.55 -4.65 -32.06
CA THR A 102 2.62 -4.53 -30.60
C THR A 102 3.95 -3.89 -30.21
N ASP A 103 4.18 -3.67 -28.93
CA ASP A 103 5.43 -3.14 -28.41
C ASP A 103 6.24 -4.21 -27.70
N GLY A 104 7.53 -3.95 -27.51
CA GLY A 104 8.46 -4.90 -26.92
C GLY A 104 8.14 -5.26 -25.46
N ALA A 105 7.27 -4.53 -24.76
CA ALA A 105 6.89 -4.85 -23.40
C ALA A 105 5.79 -5.93 -23.30
N PHE A 106 5.22 -6.38 -24.43
CA PHE A 106 4.12 -7.36 -24.46
C PHE A 106 4.37 -8.60 -23.58
N PHE A 107 5.58 -9.16 -23.58
CA PHE A 107 5.90 -10.36 -22.79
C PHE A 107 5.97 -10.10 -21.27
N LEU A 108 6.15 -8.85 -20.84
CA LEU A 108 6.11 -8.47 -19.43
C LEU A 108 4.68 -8.29 -18.92
N PHE A 109 3.70 -8.17 -19.82
CA PHE A 109 2.30 -7.96 -19.45
C PHE A 109 1.73 -9.06 -18.53
N PRO A 110 1.91 -10.37 -18.82
CA PRO A 110 1.44 -11.43 -17.91
C PRO A 110 2.12 -11.36 -16.53
N LEU A 111 3.42 -11.06 -16.50
CA LEU A 111 4.16 -10.95 -15.24
C LEU A 111 3.69 -9.75 -14.41
N ALA A 112 3.50 -8.59 -15.05
CA ALA A 112 2.99 -7.39 -14.38
C ALA A 112 1.60 -7.61 -13.80
N TYR A 113 0.73 -8.33 -14.54
CA TYR A 113 -0.62 -8.66 -14.09
C TYR A 113 -0.60 -9.56 -12.85
N VAL A 114 0.16 -10.65 -12.88
CA VAL A 114 0.31 -11.58 -11.74
C VAL A 114 0.88 -10.85 -10.52
N LEU A 115 1.90 -10.01 -10.70
CA LEU A 115 2.47 -9.23 -9.59
C LEU A 115 1.46 -8.25 -9.00
N GLY A 116 0.71 -7.54 -9.84
CA GLY A 116 -0.33 -6.61 -9.41
C GLY A 116 -1.44 -7.29 -8.62
N ASP A 117 -1.91 -8.44 -9.12
CA ASP A 117 -2.93 -9.25 -8.47
C ASP A 117 -2.44 -9.76 -7.11
N VAL A 118 -1.26 -10.39 -7.05
CA VAL A 118 -0.67 -10.89 -5.80
C VAL A 118 -0.50 -9.78 -4.76
N ILE A 119 -0.01 -8.60 -5.18
CA ILE A 119 0.16 -7.46 -4.28
C ILE A 119 -1.21 -6.95 -3.78
N SER A 120 -2.19 -6.83 -4.67
CA SER A 120 -3.50 -6.29 -4.34
C SER A 120 -4.37 -7.24 -3.51
N GLU A 121 -4.29 -8.55 -3.75
CA GLU A 121 -5.06 -9.59 -3.08
C GLU A 121 -4.50 -9.89 -1.68
N ILE A 122 -3.18 -10.04 -1.55
CA ILE A 122 -2.55 -10.41 -0.27
C ILE A 122 -2.34 -9.18 0.63
N TYR A 123 -1.86 -8.07 0.06
CA TYR A 123 -1.49 -6.87 0.83
C TYR A 123 -2.52 -5.75 0.76
N GLY A 124 -3.58 -5.96 -0.01
CA GLY A 124 -4.68 -5.03 -0.14
C GLY A 124 -4.42 -3.88 -1.10
N PHE A 125 -5.53 -3.26 -1.50
CA PHE A 125 -5.54 -2.17 -2.49
C PHE A 125 -4.73 -0.93 -2.08
N ARG A 126 -4.65 -0.62 -0.78
CA ARG A 126 -3.86 0.51 -0.29
C ARG A 126 -2.36 0.30 -0.51
N THR A 127 -1.88 -0.93 -0.35
CA THR A 127 -0.48 -1.28 -0.60
C THR A 127 -0.19 -1.22 -2.08
N MET A 128 -1.06 -1.79 -2.92
CA MET A 128 -0.93 -1.73 -4.37
C MET A 128 -0.85 -0.29 -4.90
N ARG A 129 -1.73 0.61 -4.45
CA ARG A 129 -1.67 2.05 -4.80
C ARG A 129 -0.32 2.69 -4.47
N ARG A 130 0.25 2.38 -3.29
CA ARG A 130 1.56 2.89 -2.88
C ARG A 130 2.69 2.31 -3.75
N THR A 131 2.59 1.02 -4.10
CA THR A 131 3.53 0.36 -5.01
C THR A 131 3.54 1.04 -6.39
N VAL A 132 2.36 1.29 -6.96
CA VAL A 132 2.23 1.98 -8.25
C VAL A 132 2.80 3.39 -8.17
N LEU A 133 2.48 4.14 -7.11
CA LEU A 133 3.03 5.50 -6.92
C LEU A 133 4.56 5.48 -6.76
N ALA A 134 5.11 4.49 -6.05
CA ALA A 134 6.57 4.31 -5.95
C ALA A 134 7.18 4.01 -7.31
N GLY A 135 6.53 3.18 -8.13
CA GLY A 135 6.96 2.91 -9.51
C GLY A 135 6.98 4.17 -10.37
N PHE A 136 5.93 5.00 -10.31
CA PHE A 136 5.92 6.28 -11.00
C PHE A 136 7.00 7.23 -10.48
N ALA A 137 7.28 7.28 -9.18
CA ALA A 137 8.37 8.09 -8.65
C ALA A 137 9.74 7.66 -9.22
N VAL A 138 9.97 6.35 -9.35
CA VAL A 138 11.19 5.82 -9.99
C VAL A 138 11.23 6.15 -11.48
N LEU A 139 10.09 6.07 -12.19
CA LEU A 139 10.03 6.48 -13.59
C LEU A 139 10.28 7.97 -13.79
N VAL A 140 9.81 8.84 -12.89
CA VAL A 140 10.12 10.28 -12.91
C VAL A 140 11.63 10.48 -12.78
N LEU A 141 12.25 9.82 -11.80
CA LEU A 141 13.69 9.88 -11.61
C LEU A 141 14.44 9.38 -12.85
N ALA A 142 14.01 8.26 -13.44
CA ALA A 142 14.61 7.73 -14.65
C ALA A 142 14.50 8.70 -15.83
N ALA A 143 13.31 9.28 -16.06
CA ALA A 143 13.08 10.27 -17.11
C ALA A 143 13.98 11.50 -16.92
N LEU A 144 14.09 12.02 -15.69
CA LEU A 144 14.98 13.14 -15.38
C LEU A 144 16.45 12.79 -15.68
N CYS A 145 16.93 11.65 -15.20
CA CYS A 145 18.29 11.20 -15.45
C CYS A 145 18.58 11.04 -16.94
N PHE A 146 17.65 10.45 -17.71
CA PHE A 146 17.80 10.29 -19.16
C PHE A 146 17.82 11.62 -19.88
N THR A 147 16.89 12.53 -19.59
CA THR A 147 16.86 13.87 -20.18
C THR A 147 18.14 14.64 -19.86
N LEU A 148 18.62 14.62 -18.61
CA LEU A 148 19.88 15.25 -18.24
C LEU A 148 21.06 14.66 -19.02
N THR A 149 21.12 13.33 -19.11
CA THR A 149 22.22 12.64 -19.81
C THR A 149 22.25 12.99 -21.31
N ILE A 150 21.09 13.11 -21.96
CA ILE A 150 21.00 13.49 -23.39
C ILE A 150 21.55 14.91 -23.61
N HIS A 151 21.30 15.84 -22.68
CA HIS A 151 21.73 17.24 -22.82
C HIS A 151 23.19 17.50 -22.42
N LEU A 152 23.85 16.55 -21.76
CA LEU A 152 25.27 16.66 -21.46
C LEU A 152 26.10 16.50 -22.74
N PRO A 153 27.23 17.23 -22.87
CA PRO A 153 28.10 17.06 -24.02
C PRO A 153 28.67 15.64 -24.05
N ALA A 154 28.55 14.97 -25.20
CA ALA A 154 29.15 13.68 -25.43
C ALA A 154 30.68 13.77 -25.31
N ALA A 155 31.30 12.73 -24.75
CA ALA A 155 32.76 12.60 -24.76
C ALA A 155 33.26 12.33 -26.18
N ASP A 156 34.48 12.74 -26.51
CA ASP A 156 35.04 12.62 -27.87
C ASP A 156 35.08 11.17 -28.41
N PHE A 157 35.11 10.18 -27.53
CA PHE A 157 35.12 8.76 -27.87
C PHE A 157 33.71 8.13 -27.91
N TYR A 158 32.67 8.87 -27.56
CA TYR A 158 31.29 8.37 -27.50
C TYR A 158 30.57 8.61 -28.83
N ASP A 159 30.28 7.53 -29.54
CA ASP A 159 29.64 7.51 -30.86
C ASP A 159 28.13 7.21 -30.80
N GLY A 160 27.61 6.81 -29.65
CA GLY A 160 26.24 6.33 -29.45
C GLY A 160 25.17 7.40 -29.20
N GLN A 161 25.48 8.70 -29.36
CA GLN A 161 24.58 9.79 -28.94
C GLN A 161 23.19 9.72 -29.59
N GLU A 162 23.12 9.56 -30.91
CA GLU A 162 21.85 9.52 -31.63
C GLU A 162 21.02 8.29 -31.27
N ALA A 163 21.67 7.13 -31.10
CA ALA A 163 21.00 5.91 -30.69
C ALA A 163 20.45 6.02 -29.26
N PHE A 164 21.21 6.63 -28.35
CA PHE A 164 20.77 6.87 -26.98
C PHE A 164 19.60 7.84 -26.93
N GLU A 165 19.64 8.94 -27.68
CA GLU A 165 18.54 9.91 -27.75
C GLU A 165 17.24 9.27 -28.28
N ARG A 166 17.33 8.41 -29.30
CA ARG A 166 16.14 7.71 -29.85
C ARG A 166 15.47 6.78 -28.83
N VAL A 167 16.24 6.12 -27.98
CA VAL A 167 15.71 5.17 -26.98
C VAL A 167 15.31 5.88 -25.68
N ALA A 168 16.19 6.72 -25.14
CA ALA A 168 16.00 7.34 -23.84
C ALA A 168 15.17 8.64 -23.91
N GLY A 169 15.16 9.33 -25.07
CA GLY A 169 14.45 10.60 -25.26
C GLY A 169 12.92 10.48 -25.21
N VAL A 170 12.38 9.29 -25.45
CA VAL A 170 10.94 9.02 -25.35
C VAL A 170 10.47 8.70 -23.93
N ALA A 171 11.38 8.50 -22.97
CA ALA A 171 11.02 8.14 -21.60
C ALA A 171 10.07 9.16 -20.90
N PRO A 172 10.26 10.49 -21.02
CA PRO A 172 9.31 11.46 -20.45
C PRO A 172 7.91 11.35 -21.05
N MET A 173 7.80 11.02 -22.34
CA MET A 173 6.51 10.83 -23.00
C MET A 173 5.79 9.60 -22.46
N PHE A 174 6.48 8.46 -22.33
CA PHE A 174 5.90 7.25 -21.76
C PHE A 174 5.53 7.41 -20.28
N LEU A 175 6.34 8.14 -19.51
CA LEU A 175 5.98 8.53 -18.14
C LEU A 175 4.65 9.28 -18.12
N LEU A 176 4.52 10.34 -18.93
CA LEU A 176 3.31 11.17 -18.97
C LEU A 176 2.08 10.37 -19.44
N ALA A 177 2.26 9.56 -20.49
CA ALA A 177 1.20 8.67 -20.98
C ALA A 177 0.77 7.66 -19.90
N GLY A 178 1.72 7.04 -19.19
CA GLY A 178 1.45 6.12 -18.09
C GLY A 178 0.73 6.80 -16.93
N LEU A 179 1.14 8.00 -16.53
CA LEU A 179 0.50 8.78 -15.47
C LEU A 179 -0.92 9.17 -15.85
N ALA A 180 -1.13 9.65 -17.07
CA ALA A 180 -2.45 9.98 -17.59
C ALA A 180 -3.35 8.72 -17.62
N GLY A 181 -2.82 7.59 -18.09
CA GLY A 181 -3.51 6.31 -18.09
C GLY A 181 -3.90 5.85 -16.68
N TYR A 182 -3.00 6.00 -15.70
CA TYR A 182 -3.27 5.69 -14.30
C TYR A 182 -4.39 6.57 -13.73
N VAL A 183 -4.33 7.89 -13.95
CA VAL A 183 -5.34 8.84 -13.47
C VAL A 183 -6.70 8.55 -14.10
N VAL A 184 -6.76 8.41 -15.43
CA VAL A 184 -8.01 8.09 -16.14
C VAL A 184 -8.56 6.75 -15.68
N GLY A 185 -7.71 5.74 -15.51
CA GLY A 185 -8.12 4.42 -15.01
C GLY A 185 -8.68 4.46 -13.60
N GLU A 186 -8.04 5.20 -12.69
CA GLU A 186 -8.52 5.36 -11.31
C GLU A 186 -9.84 6.15 -11.25
N LEU A 187 -9.97 7.19 -12.07
CA LEU A 187 -11.22 7.95 -12.21
C LEU A 187 -12.34 7.08 -12.79
N LEU A 188 -12.07 6.29 -13.83
CA LEU A 188 -13.05 5.39 -14.42
C LEU A 188 -13.48 4.31 -13.42
N ASN A 189 -12.53 3.71 -12.70
CA ASN A 189 -12.83 2.72 -11.66
C ASN A 189 -13.76 3.29 -10.58
N SER A 190 -13.44 4.47 -10.04
CA SER A 190 -14.29 5.12 -9.03
C SER A 190 -15.64 5.57 -9.58
N TYR A 191 -15.68 6.08 -10.82
CA TYR A 191 -16.91 6.45 -11.52
C TYR A 191 -17.83 5.24 -11.72
N VAL A 192 -17.30 4.11 -12.19
CA VAL A 192 -18.06 2.87 -12.38
C VAL A 192 -18.63 2.39 -11.05
N LEU A 193 -17.85 2.41 -9.97
CA LEU A 193 -18.33 2.05 -8.63
C LEU A 193 -19.46 2.97 -8.16
N VAL A 194 -19.35 4.29 -8.34
CA VAL A 194 -20.40 5.26 -8.00
C VAL A 194 -21.63 5.10 -8.89
N TRP A 195 -21.44 4.89 -10.19
CA TRP A 195 -22.51 4.67 -11.15
C TRP A 195 -23.29 3.39 -10.83
N PHE A 196 -22.58 2.31 -10.51
CA PHE A 196 -23.20 1.06 -10.08
C PHE A 196 -24.01 1.27 -8.81
N LYS A 197 -23.43 1.94 -7.80
CA LYS A 197 -24.12 2.30 -6.55
C LYS A 197 -25.35 3.18 -6.78
N ARG A 198 -25.31 4.12 -7.73
CA ARG A 198 -26.46 4.96 -8.12
C ARG A 198 -27.55 4.15 -8.84
N ARG A 199 -27.19 3.19 -9.70
CA ARG A 199 -28.13 2.32 -10.42
C ARG A 199 -28.75 1.22 -9.56
N THR A 200 -27.96 0.60 -8.68
CA THR A 200 -28.45 -0.46 -7.79
C THR A 200 -29.04 0.07 -6.48
N GLY A 201 -28.80 1.35 -6.13
CA GLY A 201 -29.24 1.93 -4.86
C GLY A 201 -28.60 1.24 -3.65
N GLU A 202 -28.97 1.63 -2.43
CA GLU A 202 -28.57 0.96 -1.18
C GLU A 202 -29.17 -0.46 -1.01
N LYS A 203 -29.51 -1.17 -2.09
CA LYS A 203 -30.30 -2.42 -2.03
C LYS A 203 -29.56 -3.58 -1.35
N THR A 204 -28.25 -3.49 -1.16
CA THR A 204 -27.48 -4.43 -0.32
C THR A 204 -27.33 -3.99 1.15
N LEU A 205 -27.81 -2.78 1.51
CA LEU A 205 -27.99 -2.33 2.89
C LEU A 205 -29.41 -2.67 3.39
N TRP A 206 -30.46 -2.42 2.59
CA TRP A 206 -31.84 -2.84 2.91
C TRP A 206 -32.00 -4.37 2.96
N ALA A 207 -31.30 -5.13 2.11
CA ALA A 207 -31.29 -6.59 2.19
C ALA A 207 -30.62 -7.14 3.47
N ARG A 208 -29.70 -6.37 4.09
CA ARG A 208 -29.11 -6.72 5.41
C ARG A 208 -29.97 -6.23 6.58
N LEU A 209 -30.72 -5.14 6.41
CA LEU A 209 -31.66 -4.61 7.41
C LEU A 209 -32.95 -5.44 7.50
N MET A 210 -33.48 -5.96 6.39
CA MET A 210 -34.64 -6.88 6.38
C MET A 210 -34.27 -8.34 6.63
N GLY A 211 -32.99 -8.72 6.48
CA GLY A 211 -32.48 -10.07 6.77
C GLY A 211 -31.95 -10.25 8.20
N SER A 212 -32.08 -9.22 9.05
CA SER A 212 -31.64 -9.25 10.46
C SER A 212 -32.82 -9.17 11.45
N THR A 213 -34.04 -9.44 10.98
CA THR A 213 -35.25 -9.77 11.77
C THR A 213 -36.01 -10.85 11.04
#